data_AF-A0A0F0H656-F1
#
_entry.id   AF-A0A0F0H656-F1
#
_cell.length_a   1.000
_cell.length_b   1.000
_cell.length_c   1.000
_cell.angle_alpha   90.00
_cell.angle_beta   90.00
_cell.angle_gamma   90.00
#
_symmetry.space_group_name_H-M   'P 1'
#
loop_
_entity.id
_entity.type
_entity.pdbx_description
1 polymer ?
#
loop_
_entity_poly.entity_id
_entity_poly.type
_entity_poly.pdbx_seq_one_letter_code
_entity_poly.pdbx_strand_id
1 'polypeptide(L)'
;ARGHGYLLVPDSLGTSRLLRDGRLLGVFTSTGDGTVSAEWEVPNSGEHAEPHDAAVGYALAAAFGTGAEPMWKLTLNALLEMWP
;
A
#
# COMPACT_ATOMS: atom_id res chain seq x y z
N ALA A 1 5.32 13.78 22.56
CA ALA A 1 5.38 12.54 21.77
C ALA A 1 6.38 12.75 20.65
N ARG A 2 7.26 11.79 20.35
CA ARG A 2 7.99 11.82 19.07
C ARG A 2 6.99 11.46 17.98
N GLY A 3 6.98 12.22 16.88
CA GLY A 3 6.12 11.90 15.74
C GLY A 3 6.72 10.76 14.92
N HIS A 4 5.88 9.83 14.47
CA HIS A 4 6.26 8.79 13.53
C HIS A 4 5.87 9.20 12.10
N GLY A 5 6.73 8.92 11.12
CA GLY A 5 6.44 9.15 9.71
C GLY A 5 5.74 7.93 9.10
N TYR A 6 4.62 8.17 8.41
CA TYR A 6 3.87 7.12 7.71
C TYR A 6 3.93 7.31 6.21
N LEU A 7 4.13 6.21 5.48
CA LEU A 7 4.09 6.18 4.02
C LEU A 7 3.18 5.03 3.55
N LEU A 8 2.24 5.34 2.67
CA LEU A 8 1.45 4.35 1.94
C LEU A 8 2.00 4.26 0.51
N VAL A 9 2.74 3.20 0.22
CA VAL A 9 3.50 3.05 -1.03
C VAL A 9 2.81 2.03 -1.93
N PRO A 10 2.42 2.38 -3.17
CA PRO A 10 1.91 1.41 -4.13
C PRO A 10 2.89 0.25 -4.32
N ASP A 11 2.37 -0.97 -4.23
CA ASP A 11 3.18 -2.20 -4.36
C ASP A 11 2.75 -3.04 -5.56
N SER A 12 1.46 -3.03 -5.89
CA SER A 12 0.91 -3.73 -7.05
C SER A 12 -0.27 -2.97 -7.68
N LEU A 13 -0.98 -3.61 -8.61
CA LEU A 13 -2.18 -3.06 -9.24
C LEU A 13 -3.27 -2.69 -8.23
N GLY A 14 -3.39 -3.42 -7.13
CA GLY A 14 -4.47 -3.23 -6.16
C GLY A 14 -3.99 -2.99 -4.73
N THR A 15 -2.70 -3.15 -4.46
CA THR A 15 -2.19 -3.14 -3.08
C THR A 15 -1.16 -2.05 -2.85
N SER A 16 -1.12 -1.55 -1.62
CA SER A 16 -0.10 -0.62 -1.12
C SER A 16 0.48 -1.10 0.21
N ARG A 17 1.77 -0.91 0.42
CA ARG A 17 2.46 -1.18 1.68
C ARG A 17 2.40 0.02 2.60
N LEU A 18 2.02 -0.19 3.86
CA LEU A 18 2.12 0.82 4.92
C LEU A 18 3.47 0.69 5.63
N LEU A 19 4.23 1.77 5.63
CA LEU A 19 5.51 1.88 6.33
C LEU A 19 5.39 2.89 7.48
N ARG A 20 5.94 2.55 8.65
CA ARG A 20 6.21 3.48 9.76
C ARG A 20 7.70 3.62 9.96
N ASP A 21 8.24 4.82 9.77
CA ASP A 21 9.67 5.09 9.86
C ASP A 21 10.53 4.10 9.05
N GLY A 22 10.04 3.73 7.86
CA GLY A 22 10.69 2.77 6.96
C GLY A 22 10.42 1.29 7.26
N ARG A 23 9.78 0.96 8.39
CA ARG A 23 9.40 -0.41 8.74
C ARG A 23 8.05 -0.77 8.13
N LEU A 24 7.98 -1.94 7.48
CA LEU A 24 6.72 -2.50 6.99
C LEU A 24 5.81 -2.91 8.15
N LEU A 25 4.58 -2.41 8.12
CA LEU A 25 3.53 -2.75 9.08
C LEU A 25 2.45 -3.65 8.47
N GLY A 26 2.13 -3.47 7.19
CA GLY A 26 1.12 -4.27 6.52
C GLY A 26 0.86 -3.83 5.08
N VAL A 27 -0.05 -4.55 4.43
CA VAL A 27 -0.47 -4.35 3.05
C VAL A 27 -1.96 -4.02 3.05
N PHE A 28 -2.32 -2.94 2.36
CA PHE A 28 -3.68 -2.44 2.25
C PHE A 28 -4.21 -2.63 0.84
N THR A 29 -5.52 -2.89 0.73
CA THR A 29 -6.26 -2.98 -0.53
C THR A 29 -7.52 -2.12 -0.45
N SER A 30 -7.74 -1.28 -1.45
CA SER A 30 -8.95 -0.50 -1.69
C SER A 30 -9.15 -0.35 -3.20
N THR A 31 -10.16 -1.02 -3.74
CA THR A 31 -10.44 -1.14 -5.18
C THR A 31 -11.52 -0.18 -5.66
N GLY A 32 -11.89 0.82 -4.85
CA GLY A 32 -12.95 1.78 -5.15
C GLY A 32 -14.38 1.28 -4.86
N ASP A 33 -14.53 0.15 -4.17
CA ASP A 33 -15.80 -0.41 -3.69
C ASP A 33 -16.26 0.20 -2.35
N GLY A 34 -15.56 1.23 -1.87
CA GLY A 34 -15.82 1.87 -0.58
C GLY A 34 -15.29 1.07 0.61
N THR A 35 -14.63 -0.07 0.39
CA THR A 35 -14.04 -0.91 1.43
C THR A 35 -12.52 -0.80 1.40
N VAL A 36 -11.94 -0.95 2.58
CA VAL A 36 -10.49 -1.10 2.76
C VAL A 36 -10.26 -2.38 3.53
N SER A 37 -9.36 -3.24 3.05
CA SER A 37 -8.87 -4.40 3.78
C SER A 37 -7.37 -4.25 4.06
N ALA A 38 -6.88 -4.92 5.11
CA ALA A 38 -5.49 -4.88 5.52
C ALA A 38 -5.00 -6.26 5.94
N GLU A 39 -3.83 -6.64 5.44
CA GLU A 39 -3.04 -7.78 5.91
C GLU A 39 -1.86 -7.24 6.72
N TRP A 40 -1.80 -7.61 7.99
CA TRP A 40 -0.79 -7.10 8.92
C TRP A 40 0.44 -7.99 8.91
N GLU A 41 1.62 -7.37 8.93
CA GLU A 41 2.88 -8.10 9.06
C GLU A 41 2.94 -8.84 10.39
N VAL A 42 3.39 -10.09 10.35
CA VAL A 42 3.62 -10.90 11.55
C VAL A 42 5.10 -10.76 11.90
N PRO A 43 5.46 -10.00 12.94
CA PRO A 43 6.86 -9.70 13.20
C PRO A 43 7.62 -10.95 13.67
N ASN A 44 8.73 -11.25 12.99
CA ASN A 44 9.66 -12.31 13.41
C ASN A 44 10.43 -11.95 14.70
N SER A 45 10.54 -10.66 15.02
CA SER A 45 11.06 -10.17 16.30
C SER A 45 10.56 -8.76 16.57
N GLY A 46 9.74 -8.57 17.62
CA GLY A 46 9.43 -7.23 18.16
C GLY A 46 8.01 -6.70 17.92
N GLU A 47 7.93 -5.38 17.83
CA GLU A 47 6.72 -4.53 17.95
C GLU A 47 5.63 -4.91 16.94
N HIS A 48 4.37 -5.00 17.37
CA HIS A 48 3.24 -5.19 16.45
C HIS A 48 2.72 -3.85 15.95
N ALA A 49 1.91 -3.87 14.89
CA ALA A 49 1.12 -2.71 14.52
C ALA A 49 0.17 -2.33 15.68
N GLU A 50 0.13 -1.05 16.01
CA GLU A 50 -0.71 -0.49 17.06
C GLU A 50 -2.03 0.03 16.47
N PRO A 51 -3.07 0.25 17.29
CA PRO A 51 -4.33 0.82 16.83
C PRO A 51 -4.19 2.16 16.10
N HIS A 52 -3.17 2.96 16.46
CA HIS A 52 -2.90 4.22 15.80
C HIS A 52 -2.32 4.03 14.38
N ASP A 53 -1.50 3.00 14.16
CA ASP A 53 -1.00 2.64 12.83
C ASP A 53 -2.15 2.21 11.92
N ALA A 54 -3.08 1.43 12.46
CA ALA A 54 -4.29 1.02 11.77
C ALA A 54 -5.12 2.24 11.34
N ALA A 55 -5.41 3.16 12.26
CA ALA A 55 -6.17 4.36 11.96
C ALA A 55 -5.54 5.18 10.81
N VAL A 56 -4.22 5.39 10.86
CA VAL A 56 -3.50 6.12 9.80
C VAL A 56 -3.54 5.36 8.47
N GLY A 57 -3.28 4.05 8.48
CA GLY A 57 -3.29 3.21 7.29
C GLY A 57 -4.65 3.20 6.58
N TYR A 58 -5.73 2.98 7.34
CA TYR A 58 -7.09 3.01 6.81
C TYR A 58 -7.47 4.38 6.26
N ALA A 59 -7.11 5.47 6.96
CA ALA A 59 -7.38 6.83 6.48
C ALA A 59 -6.65 7.13 5.17
N LEU A 60 -5.37 6.76 5.06
CA LEU A 60 -4.59 6.94 3.83
C LEU A 60 -5.16 6.12 2.67
N ALA A 61 -5.45 4.84 2.90
CA ALA A 61 -6.00 3.96 1.87
C ALA A 61 -7.40 4.41 1.42
N ALA A 62 -8.24 4.89 2.33
CA ALA A 62 -9.56 5.42 1.98
C ALA A 62 -9.48 6.76 1.22
N ALA A 63 -8.53 7.63 1.57
CA ALA A 63 -8.40 8.95 0.95
C ALA A 63 -7.74 8.91 -0.43
N PHE A 64 -6.75 8.05 -0.62
CA PHE A 64 -5.93 8.00 -1.83
C PHE A 64 -6.13 6.75 -2.69
N GLY A 65 -6.85 5.74 -2.18
CA GLY A 65 -6.88 4.41 -2.77
C GLY A 65 -5.60 3.62 -2.51
N THR A 66 -5.48 2.45 -3.12
CA THR A 66 -4.26 1.64 -3.09
C THR A 66 -3.88 1.14 -4.47
N GLY A 67 -2.63 0.69 -4.56
CA GLY A 67 -2.06 0.25 -5.82
C GLY A 67 -1.76 1.39 -6.78
N ALA A 68 -1.07 1.04 -7.84
CA ALA A 68 -0.83 1.88 -8.99
C ALA A 68 -0.70 0.97 -10.20
N GLU A 69 -1.14 1.42 -11.38
CA GLU A 69 -0.78 0.69 -12.59
C GLU A 69 0.74 0.68 -12.75
N PRO A 70 1.39 -0.50 -12.79
CA PRO A 70 2.82 -0.56 -12.93
C PRO A 70 3.23 0.07 -14.26
N MET A 71 4.24 0.96 -14.25
CA MET A 71 4.70 1.57 -15.50
C MET A 71 5.16 0.54 -16.55
N TRP A 72 5.59 -0.66 -16.14
CA TRP A 72 5.92 -1.75 -17.08
C TRP A 72 4.72 -2.17 -17.94
N LYS A 73 3.49 -2.06 -17.42
CA LYS A 73 2.27 -2.45 -18.13
C LYS A 73 1.98 -1.47 -19.28
N LEU A 74 2.24 -0.18 -19.06
CA LEU A 74 2.25 0.85 -20.11
C LEU A 74 3.32 0.56 -21.16
N THR A 75 4.55 0.21 -20.73
CA THR A 75 5.64 -0.15 -21.64
C THR A 75 5.33 -1.40 -22.45
N LEU A 76 4.71 -2.42 -21.84
CA LEU A 76 4.33 -3.67 -22.51
C LEU A 76 3.21 -3.42 -23.52
N ASN A 77 2.19 -2.64 -23.17
CA ASN A 77 1.12 -2.28 -24.10
C ASN A 77 1.68 -1.54 -25.31
N ALA A 78 2.56 -0.56 -25.10
CA ALA A 78 3.23 0.15 -26.19
C ALA A 78 4.07 -0.78 -27.08
N LEU A 79 4.77 -1.76 -26.48
CA LEU A 79 5.54 -2.74 -27.23
C LEU A 79 4.66 -3.67 -28.07
N LEU A 80 3.52 -4.12 -27.53
CA LEU A 80 2.56 -4.98 -28.22
C LEU A 80 1.83 -4.24 -29.36
N GLU A 81 1.54 -2.94 -29.19
CA GLU A 81 0.97 -2.11 -30.27
C GLU A 81 1.95 -1.87 -31.43
N MET A 82 3.25 -1.96 -31.18
CA MET A 82 4.29 -1.85 -32.21
C MET A 82 4.63 -3.20 -32.87
N TRP A 83 4.06 -4.31 -32.40
CA TRP A 83 4.26 -5.62 -33.00
C TRP A 83 3.32 -5.82 -34.19
N PRO A 84 3.82 -6.22 -35.37
CA PRO A 84 3.02 -6.34 -36.60
C PRO A 84 2.01 -7.48 -36.59
#